data_AF-A0A1B6H7X2-F1
#
_entry.id   AF-A0A1B6H7X2-F1
#
_cell.length_a   1.000
_cell.length_b   1.000
_cell.length_c   1.000
_cell.angle_alpha   90.00
_cell.angle_beta   90.00
_cell.angle_gamma   90.00
#
_symmetry.space_group_name_H-M   'P 1'
#
loop_
_entity.id
_entity.type
_entity.pdbx_description
1 polymer ?
#
loop_
_entity_poly.entity_id
_entity_poly.type
_entity_poly.pdbx_seq_one_letter_code
_entity_poly.pdbx_strand_id
1 'polypeptide(L)'
;GSSTPHTGELEQQLLQANPILEAFGNAKTVKNDNSSRFGKFIRINFDASGYIAGANIETYLLEKSRAIRQAKDERTFHIFYQLLAGASAEQKKDFILEDAKSYPFLSNKSMPIP
;
A
#
# COMPACT_ATOMS: atom_id res chain seq x y z
N GLY A 1 12.71 15.14 36.75
CA GLY A 1 11.80 14.46 35.81
C GLY A 1 12.64 13.95 34.66
N SER A 2 12.86 12.65 34.58
CA SER A 2 13.64 12.03 33.52
C SER A 2 12.74 11.82 32.30
N SER A 3 13.03 12.50 31.21
CA SER A 3 12.50 12.20 29.88
C SER A 3 13.02 10.84 29.45
N THR A 4 12.15 9.83 29.50
CA THR A 4 12.38 8.53 28.86
C THR A 4 12.62 8.74 27.36
N PRO A 5 13.65 8.11 26.77
CA PRO A 5 13.95 8.29 25.35
C PRO A 5 12.81 7.73 24.48
N HIS A 6 12.44 8.47 23.44
CA HIS A 6 11.42 8.16 22.41
C HIS A 6 11.84 7.00 21.46
N THR A 7 12.50 5.96 21.98
CA THR A 7 13.14 4.87 21.23
C THR A 7 12.18 3.85 20.59
N GLY A 8 11.04 4.28 20.05
CA GLY A 8 10.14 3.35 19.37
C GLY A 8 9.03 3.99 18.54
N GLU A 9 8.77 5.29 18.68
CA GLU A 9 7.69 5.94 17.94
C GLU A 9 8.02 6.05 16.45
N LEU A 10 9.28 6.37 16.11
CA LEU A 10 9.71 6.54 14.73
C LEU A 10 9.86 5.19 14.02
N GLU A 11 10.39 4.18 14.71
CA GLU A 11 10.43 2.78 14.25
C GLU A 11 9.02 2.28 13.96
N GLN A 12 8.09 2.54 14.87
CA GLN A 12 6.70 2.14 14.71
C GLN A 12 6.05 2.85 13.53
N GLN A 13 6.26 4.16 13.35
CA GLN A 13 5.75 4.90 12.20
C GLN A 13 6.28 4.34 10.86
N LEU A 14 7.57 4.00 10.79
CA LEU A 14 8.15 3.35 9.61
C LEU A 14 7.50 2.00 9.30
N LEU A 15 7.23 1.19 10.33
CA LEU A 15 6.54 -0.08 10.18
C LEU A 15 5.08 0.10 9.74
N GLN A 16 4.38 1.10 10.28
CA GLN A 16 3.00 1.42 9.91
C GLN A 16 2.86 1.99 8.49
N ALA A 17 3.92 2.59 7.93
CA ALA A 17 3.92 3.06 6.55
C ALA A 17 3.90 1.90 5.53
N ASN A 18 4.44 0.72 5.88
CA ASN A 18 4.52 -0.41 4.95
C ASN A 18 3.14 -0.88 4.47
N PRO A 19 2.16 -1.19 5.33
CA PRO A 19 0.81 -1.56 4.87
C PRO A 19 0.20 -0.57 3.89
N ILE A 20 0.40 0.73 4.11
CA ILE A 20 -0.09 1.78 3.22
C ILE A 20 0.62 1.70 1.87
N LEU A 21 1.95 1.64 1.86
CA LEU A 21 2.73 1.54 0.63
C LEU A 21 2.43 0.25 -0.15
N GLU A 22 2.18 -0.85 0.54
CA GLU A 22 1.79 -2.11 -0.09
C GLU A 22 0.39 -2.01 -0.70
N ALA A 23 -0.59 -1.44 0.01
CA ALA A 23 -1.93 -1.25 -0.53
C ALA A 23 -1.93 -0.46 -1.85
N PHE A 24 -1.17 0.63 -1.91
CA PHE A 24 -1.13 1.52 -3.08
C PHE A 24 -0.12 1.10 -4.16
N GLY A 25 0.91 0.34 -3.81
CA GLY A 25 2.04 0.06 -4.68
C GLY A 25 2.25 -1.41 -5.04
N ASN A 26 1.58 -2.34 -4.34
CA ASN A 26 1.66 -3.76 -4.61
C ASN A 26 0.41 -4.27 -5.33
N ALA A 27 0.61 -5.34 -6.09
CA ALA A 27 -0.45 -6.01 -6.83
C ALA A 27 -0.18 -7.51 -6.92
N LYS A 28 -1.26 -8.28 -7.16
CA LYS A 28 -1.13 -9.70 -7.52
C LYS A 28 -0.65 -9.83 -8.95
N THR A 29 0.42 -10.60 -9.13
CA THR A 29 0.97 -11.04 -10.41
C THR A 29 0.87 -12.56 -10.50
N VAL A 30 1.23 -13.13 -11.65
CA VAL A 30 1.27 -14.60 -11.80
C VAL A 30 2.26 -15.26 -10.83
N LYS A 31 3.35 -14.58 -10.49
CA LYS A 31 4.46 -15.15 -9.70
C LYS A 31 4.41 -14.80 -8.21
N ASN A 32 3.75 -13.70 -7.85
CA ASN A 32 3.70 -13.19 -6.49
C ASN A 32 2.38 -12.43 -6.27
N ASP A 33 1.65 -12.83 -5.23
CA ASP A 33 0.35 -12.26 -4.86
C ASP A 33 0.45 -10.86 -4.24
N ASN A 34 1.64 -10.50 -3.72
CA ASN A 34 1.97 -9.20 -3.15
C ASN A 34 3.24 -8.63 -3.79
N SER A 35 3.26 -8.50 -5.13
CA SER A 35 4.42 -7.98 -5.86
C SER A 35 4.46 -6.45 -5.77
N SER A 36 5.55 -5.88 -5.26
CA SER A 36 5.81 -4.45 -5.40
C SER A 36 5.98 -4.04 -6.86
N ARG A 37 5.27 -2.98 -7.24
CA ARG A 37 5.28 -2.41 -8.60
C ARG A 37 5.81 -0.97 -8.60
N PHE A 38 6.60 -0.65 -7.59
CA PHE A 38 7.35 0.58 -7.44
C PHE A 38 8.69 0.22 -6.76
N GLY A 39 9.70 1.03 -7.01
CA GLY A 39 10.93 1.01 -6.24
C GLY A 39 10.77 1.84 -4.96
N LYS A 40 11.35 1.35 -3.86
CA LYS A 40 11.34 1.99 -2.55
C LYS A 40 12.77 2.13 -2.06
N PHE A 41 13.21 3.34 -1.78
CA PHE A 41 14.49 3.62 -1.12
C PHE A 41 14.20 4.19 0.26
N ILE A 42 14.68 3.53 1.31
CA ILE A 42 14.50 3.97 2.69
C ILE A 42 15.85 4.43 3.21
N ARG A 43 15.95 5.71 3.58
CA ARG A 43 17.10 6.28 4.27
C ARG A 43 16.78 6.37 5.75
N ILE A 44 17.62 5.76 6.59
CA ILE A 44 17.52 5.82 8.05
C ILE A 44 18.69 6.66 8.57
N ASN A 45 18.40 7.66 9.39
CA ASN A 45 19.38 8.55 10.00
C ASN A 45 19.52 8.19 11.48
N PHE A 46 20.75 8.04 11.95
CA PHE A 46 21.08 7.73 13.33
C PHE A 46 21.71 8.95 14.02
N ASP A 47 21.44 9.14 15.30
CA ASP A 47 22.18 10.12 16.11
C ASP A 47 23.56 9.58 16.52
N ALA A 48 24.35 10.41 17.21
CA ALA A 48 25.68 10.02 17.71
C ALA A 48 25.64 8.90 18.77
N SER A 49 24.47 8.62 19.35
CA SER A 49 24.25 7.54 20.31
C SER A 49 23.85 6.22 19.63
N GLY A 50 23.61 6.24 18.32
CA GLY A 50 23.22 5.08 17.52
C GLY A 50 21.70 4.81 17.48
N TYR A 51 20.87 5.73 17.98
CA TYR A 51 19.41 5.61 17.90
C TYR A 51 18.86 6.24 16.62
N ILE A 52 17.71 5.78 16.14
CA ILE A 52 17.08 6.36 14.95
C ILE A 52 16.62 7.78 15.27
N ALA A 53 17.21 8.75 14.59
CA ALA A 53 16.90 10.17 14.71
C ALA A 53 15.94 10.67 13.63
N GLY A 54 15.83 9.94 12.52
CA GLY A 54 14.95 10.29 11.42
C GLY A 54 14.95 9.23 10.33
N ALA A 55 13.96 9.26 9.45
CA ALA A 55 13.95 8.43 8.26
C ALA A 55 13.20 9.10 7.12
N ASN A 56 13.57 8.75 5.89
CA ASN A 56 12.96 9.23 4.67
C ASN A 56 12.69 8.05 3.73
N ILE A 57 11.51 8.03 3.12
CA ILE A 57 11.12 7.02 2.14
C ILE A 57 10.93 7.72 0.79
N GLU A 58 11.75 7.36 -0.18
CA GLU A 58 11.62 7.80 -1.57
C GLU A 58 11.04 6.67 -2.40
N THR A 59 9.95 6.94 -3.11
CA THR A 59 9.32 5.99 -4.03
C THR A 59 9.63 6.42 -5.47
N TYR A 60 9.87 5.43 -6.34
CA TYR A 60 10.21 5.67 -7.73
C TYR A 60 9.61 4.62 -8.65
N LEU A 61 9.41 4.99 -9.92
CA LEU A 61 9.00 4.08 -11.00
C LEU A 61 7.74 3.24 -10.69
N LEU A 62 6.69 3.86 -10.16
CA LEU A 62 5.39 3.19 -10.06
C LEU A 62 4.91 2.76 -11.45
N GLU A 63 4.53 1.49 -11.60
CA GLU A 63 3.99 0.93 -12.84
C GLU A 63 2.57 1.44 -13.12
N LYS A 64 2.46 2.70 -13.55
CA LYS A 64 1.18 3.40 -13.78
C LYS A 64 0.24 2.66 -14.74
N SER A 65 0.78 1.94 -15.73
CA SER A 65 -0.02 1.16 -16.68
C SER A 65 -0.89 0.10 -16.01
N ARG A 66 -0.47 -0.43 -14.85
CA ARG A 66 -1.24 -1.44 -14.11
C ARG A 66 -2.57 -0.91 -13.59
N ALA A 67 -2.71 0.39 -13.39
CA ALA A 67 -3.98 0.97 -12.95
C ALA A 67 -5.09 0.82 -14.01
N ILE A 68 -4.71 0.74 -15.30
CA ILE A 68 -5.66 0.72 -16.42
C ILE A 68 -5.78 -0.64 -17.10
N ARG A 69 -4.71 -1.44 -17.11
CA ARG A 69 -4.66 -2.73 -17.80
C ARG A 69 -3.80 -3.71 -17.01
N GLN A 70 -4.26 -4.94 -16.90
CA GLN A 70 -3.56 -6.03 -16.23
C GLN A 70 -3.45 -7.22 -17.18
N ALA A 71 -2.37 -7.99 -17.04
CA ALA A 71 -2.24 -9.24 -17.75
C ALA A 71 -3.27 -10.27 -17.25
N LYS A 72 -3.48 -11.33 -18.03
CA LYS A 72 -4.33 -12.45 -17.62
C LYS A 72 -3.87 -12.98 -16.25
N ASP A 73 -4.83 -13.27 -15.37
CA ASP A 73 -4.59 -13.81 -14.02
C ASP A 73 -3.84 -12.85 -13.05
N GLU A 74 -3.64 -11.58 -13.43
CA GLU A 74 -3.10 -10.52 -12.57
C GLU A 74 -4.18 -9.55 -12.08
N ARG A 75 -3.88 -8.78 -11.01
CA ARG A 75 -4.76 -7.73 -10.47
C ARG A 75 -4.12 -6.35 -10.59
N THR A 76 -4.96 -5.32 -10.44
CA THR A 76 -4.50 -3.94 -10.17
C THR A 76 -4.03 -3.82 -8.71
N PHE A 77 -3.69 -2.61 -8.27
CA PHE A 77 -3.24 -2.35 -6.91
C PHE A 77 -4.27 -2.78 -5.86
N HIS A 78 -3.80 -3.30 -4.73
CA HIS A 78 -4.66 -3.87 -3.68
C HIS A 78 -5.68 -2.87 -3.14
N ILE A 79 -5.30 -1.58 -3.03
CA ILE A 79 -6.14 -0.52 -2.50
C ILE A 79 -7.52 -0.45 -3.17
N PHE A 80 -7.61 -0.71 -4.47
CA PHE A 80 -8.89 -0.67 -5.18
C PHE A 80 -9.85 -1.77 -4.69
N TYR A 81 -9.33 -2.98 -4.45
CA TYR A 81 -10.15 -4.08 -3.94
C TYR A 81 -10.47 -3.89 -2.44
N GLN A 82 -9.47 -3.46 -1.66
CA GLN A 82 -9.61 -3.19 -0.23
C GLN A 82 -10.63 -2.07 0.03
N LEU A 83 -10.64 -1.01 -0.77
CA LEU A 83 -11.64 0.07 -0.67
C LEU A 83 -13.05 -0.45 -0.94
N LEU A 84 -13.26 -1.19 -2.04
CA LEU A 84 -14.59 -1.67 -2.41
C LEU A 84 -15.16 -2.69 -1.40
N ALA A 85 -14.30 -3.52 -0.81
CA ALA A 85 -14.72 -4.48 0.21
C ALA A 85 -14.85 -3.85 1.60
N GLY A 86 -13.96 -2.92 1.96
CA GLY A 86 -13.89 -2.33 3.30
C GLY A 86 -14.76 -1.09 3.51
N ALA A 87 -15.23 -0.43 2.44
CA ALA A 87 -16.07 0.75 2.56
C ALA A 87 -17.44 0.42 3.20
N SER A 88 -17.87 1.28 4.12
CA SER A 88 -19.21 1.21 4.72
C SER A 88 -20.32 1.49 3.70
N ALA A 89 -21.57 1.19 4.04
CA ALA A 89 -22.71 1.48 3.15
C ALA A 89 -22.83 2.98 2.85
N GLU A 90 -22.56 3.82 3.86
CA GLU A 90 -22.53 5.28 3.75
C GLU A 90 -21.41 5.72 2.81
N GLN A 91 -20.17 5.23 3.02
CA GLN A 91 -19.04 5.56 2.15
C GLN A 91 -19.26 5.11 0.70
N LYS A 92 -19.89 3.95 0.49
CA LYS A 92 -20.24 3.47 -0.85
C LYS A 92 -21.22 4.40 -1.54
N LYS A 93 -22.20 4.93 -0.80
CA LYS A 93 -23.14 5.92 -1.32
C LYS A 93 -22.44 7.26 -1.61
N ASP A 94 -21.64 7.76 -0.67
CA ASP A 94 -21.00 9.08 -0.74
C ASP A 94 -19.93 9.15 -1.83
N PHE A 95 -19.18 8.05 -2.02
CA PHE A 95 -18.10 7.96 -3.01
C PHE A 95 -18.52 7.26 -4.31
N ILE A 96 -19.80 6.90 -4.44
CA ILE A 96 -20.37 6.24 -5.63
C ILE A 96 -19.58 4.96 -5.97
N LEU A 97 -19.42 4.10 -4.95
CA LEU A 97 -18.73 2.83 -5.07
C LEU A 97 -19.71 1.72 -5.41
N GLU A 98 -19.52 1.12 -6.57
CA GLU A 98 -20.27 -0.05 -7.03
C GLU A 98 -19.53 -1.36 -6.71
N ASP A 99 -20.09 -2.50 -7.13
CA ASP A 99 -19.39 -3.78 -7.07
C ASP A 99 -18.13 -3.75 -7.95
N ALA A 100 -17.09 -4.49 -7.55
CA ALA A 100 -15.84 -4.61 -8.31
C ALA A 100 -16.07 -5.02 -9.78
N LYS A 101 -17.16 -5.74 -10.08
CA LYS A 101 -17.53 -6.14 -11.43
C LYS A 101 -17.95 -4.99 -12.33
N SER A 102 -18.49 -3.91 -11.78
CA SER A 102 -18.91 -2.72 -12.53
C SER A 102 -17.74 -1.94 -13.11
N TYR A 103 -16.55 -2.07 -12.53
CA TYR A 103 -15.40 -1.30 -12.97
C TYR A 103 -14.62 -2.02 -14.08
N PRO A 104 -14.38 -1.38 -15.24
CA PRO A 104 -13.63 -1.97 -16.35
C PRO A 104 -12.14 -2.10 -16.05
N PHE A 105 -11.60 -1.29 -15.12
CA PHE A 105 -10.19 -1.27 -14.77
C PHE A 105 -9.80 -2.30 -13.70
N LEU A 106 -10.77 -3.00 -13.10
CA LEU A 106 -10.51 -4.08 -12.16
C LEU A 106 -10.57 -5.44 -12.88
N SER A 107 -9.43 -6.13 -12.96
CA SER A 107 -9.35 -7.53 -13.41
C SER A 107 -9.62 -8.52 -12.26
N ASN A 108 -9.95 -9.77 -12.60
CA ASN A 108 -10.08 -10.89 -11.65
C ASN A 108 -10.99 -10.61 -10.44
N LYS A 109 -12.25 -10.29 -10.80
CA LYS A 109 -13.35 -9.73 -9.99
C LYS A 109 -13.97 -10.66 -8.92
N SER A 110 -13.37 -11.81 -8.62
CA SER A 110 -13.94 -12.82 -7.69
C SER A 110 -12.92 -13.44 -6.72
N MET A 111 -11.70 -12.92 -6.64
CA MET A 111 -10.63 -13.52 -5.82
C MET A 111 -10.57 -12.89 -4.42
N PRO A 112 -10.28 -13.68 -3.37
CA PRO A 112 -10.14 -13.17 -2.01
C PRO A 112 -9.07 -12.08 -1.92
N ILE A 113 -9.35 -11.07 -1.11
CA ILE A 113 -8.47 -9.94 -0.84
C ILE A 113 -7.38 -10.42 0.13
N PRO A 114 -6.09 -10.13 -0.11
CA PRO A 114 -5.02 -10.41 0.83
C PRO A 114 -5.19 -9.66 2.16
#